data_AF-A0A0G1AH88-F1
#
_entry.id   AF-A0A0G1AH88-F1
#
_cell.length_a   1.000
_cell.length_b   1.000
_cell.length_c   1.000
_cell.angle_alpha   90.00
_cell.angle_beta   90.00
_cell.angle_gamma   90.00
#
_symmetry.space_group_name_H-M   'P 1'
#
loop_
_entity.id
_entity.type
_entity.pdbx_description
1 polymer ?
#
loop_
_entity_poly.entity_id
_entity_poly.type
_entity_poly.pdbx_seq_one_letter_code
_entity_poly.pdbx_strand_id
1 'polypeptide(L)'
;MFQILLVVLAVVSVAIGDVFIKKAAQHATFLEAITDKWLLLGVLLYMVQIVLFTWMFVKGWDLSVVGSMQTVFYAAVVIGAGYFVFQERLNPAQIVGISLAFLGVVITNVFSS
;
A
#
# COMPACT_ATOMS: atom_id res chain seq x y z
N MET A 1 -15.46 -13.72 1.46
CA MET A 1 -14.65 -13.77 0.23
C MET A 1 -14.67 -12.45 -0.55
N PHE A 2 -15.83 -11.91 -0.92
CA PHE A 2 -15.95 -10.61 -1.60
C PHE A 2 -15.29 -9.46 -0.83
N GLN A 3 -15.40 -9.47 0.51
CA GLN A 3 -14.84 -8.42 1.35
C GLN A 3 -13.31 -8.31 1.27
N ILE A 4 -12.62 -9.46 1.37
CA ILE A 4 -11.17 -9.55 1.27
C ILE A 4 -10.69 -9.04 -0.09
N LEU A 5 -11.41 -9.37 -1.15
CA LEU A 5 -11.04 -8.99 -2.51
C LEU A 5 -11.09 -7.47 -2.72
N LEU A 6 -12.09 -6.79 -2.15
CA LEU A 6 -12.19 -5.33 -2.21
C LEU A 6 -11.08 -4.63 -1.43
N VAL A 7 -10.73 -5.14 -0.25
CA VAL A 7 -9.60 -4.61 0.54
C VAL A 7 -8.31 -4.80 -0.22
N VAL A 8 -8.05 -6.01 -0.72
CA VAL A 8 -6.84 -6.28 -1.51
C VAL A 8 -6.77 -5.37 -2.73
N LEU A 9 -7.87 -5.18 -3.46
CA LEU A 9 -7.91 -4.29 -4.62
C LEU A 9 -7.58 -2.84 -4.24
N ALA A 10 -8.19 -2.32 -3.18
CA ALA A 10 -7.94 -0.96 -2.71
C ALA A 10 -6.49 -0.77 -2.26
N VAL A 11 -5.95 -1.74 -1.52
CA VAL A 11 -4.59 -1.67 -0.97
C VAL A 11 -3.53 -1.83 -2.06
N VAL A 12 -3.74 -2.76 -3.00
CA VAL A 12 -2.85 -2.91 -4.15
C VAL A 12 -2.89 -1.66 -5.02
N SER A 13 -4.06 -1.03 -5.18
CA SER A 13 -4.17 0.23 -5.92
C SER A 13 -3.26 1.30 -5.32
N VAL A 14 -3.38 1.58 -4.01
CA VAL A 14 -2.55 2.61 -3.37
C VAL A 14 -1.07 2.26 -3.36
N ALA A 15 -0.71 1.00 -3.09
CA ALA A 15 0.68 0.57 -3.04
C ALA A 15 1.36 0.64 -4.42
N ILE A 16 0.65 0.31 -5.50
CA ILE A 16 1.14 0.54 -6.88
C ILE A 16 1.20 2.05 -7.16
N GLY A 17 0.25 2.83 -6.62
CA GLY A 17 0.27 4.28 -6.70
C GLY A 17 1.58 4.87 -6.17
N ASP A 18 2.07 4.41 -5.03
CA ASP A 18 3.35 4.85 -4.46
C ASP A 18 4.55 4.49 -5.32
N VAL A 19 4.50 3.34 -6.01
CA VAL A 19 5.53 2.97 -7.00
C VAL A 19 5.57 4.00 -8.12
N PHE A 20 4.42 4.44 -8.62
CA PHE A 20 4.37 5.47 -9.66
C PHE A 20 4.77 6.86 -9.16
N ILE A 21 4.40 7.23 -7.93
CA ILE A 21 4.86 8.47 -7.29
C ILE A 21 6.39 8.45 -7.17
N LYS A 22 6.97 7.35 -6.69
CA LYS A 22 8.43 7.21 -6.58
C LYS A 22 9.12 7.24 -7.94
N LYS A 23 8.49 6.68 -8.98
CA LYS A 23 8.99 6.76 -10.36
C LYS A 23 8.96 8.18 -10.90
N ALA A 24 7.90 8.95 -10.63
CA ALA A 24 7.84 10.37 -10.95
C ALA A 24 8.92 11.17 -10.18
N ALA A 25 9.22 10.77 -8.95
CA ALA A 25 10.24 11.43 -8.12
C ALA A 25 11.69 11.14 -8.55
N GLN A 26 11.94 10.35 -9.60
CA GLN A 26 13.28 10.14 -10.15
C GLN A 26 13.80 11.32 -11.00
N HIS A 27 12.96 12.34 -11.23
CA HIS A 27 13.37 13.56 -11.93
C HIS A 27 14.25 14.47 -11.08
N ALA A 28 15.00 15.36 -11.73
CA ALA A 28 16.00 16.21 -11.06
C ALA A 28 15.36 17.28 -10.15
N THR A 29 14.16 17.73 -10.49
CA THR A 29 13.46 18.77 -9.74
C THR A 29 12.06 18.35 -9.30
N PHE A 30 11.59 18.93 -8.20
CA PHE A 30 10.23 18.72 -7.71
C PHE A 30 9.17 19.14 -8.74
N LEU A 31 9.43 20.21 -9.50
CA LEU A 31 8.48 20.72 -10.49
C LEU A 31 8.27 19.71 -11.64
N GLU A 32 9.34 19.08 -12.10
CA GLU A 32 9.27 18.03 -13.12
C GLU A 32 8.51 16.81 -12.59
N ALA A 33 8.78 16.39 -11.35
CA ALA A 33 8.08 15.28 -10.70
C ALA A 33 6.57 15.50 -10.60
N ILE A 34 6.11 16.73 -10.29
CA ILE A 34 4.67 17.00 -10.17
C ILE A 34 3.93 17.09 -11.50
N THR A 35 4.65 17.34 -12.59
CA THR A 35 4.08 17.35 -13.95
C THR A 35 4.20 16.01 -14.67
N ASP A 36 4.85 15.03 -14.04
CA ASP A 36 5.11 13.74 -14.66
C ASP A 36 3.83 12.87 -14.74
N LYS A 37 3.68 12.18 -15.86
CA LYS A 37 2.56 11.27 -16.14
C LYS A 37 2.42 10.12 -15.14
N TRP A 38 3.52 9.66 -14.53
CA TRP A 38 3.49 8.65 -13.49
C TRP A 38 2.85 9.20 -12.21
N LEU A 39 3.05 10.48 -11.88
CA LEU A 39 2.35 11.07 -10.73
C LEU A 39 0.85 11.05 -10.96
N LEU A 40 0.39 11.42 -12.17
CA LEU A 40 -1.03 11.37 -12.51
C LEU A 40 -1.62 9.96 -12.32
N LEU A 41 -0.90 8.92 -12.78
CA LEU A 41 -1.32 7.54 -12.56
C LEU A 41 -1.35 7.16 -11.07
N GLY A 42 -0.35 7.61 -10.30
CA GLY A 42 -0.32 7.43 -8.85
C GLY A 42 -1.52 8.06 -8.16
N VAL A 43 -1.84 9.30 -8.49
CA VAL A 43 -3.00 10.04 -7.96
C VAL A 43 -4.31 9.34 -8.32
N LEU A 44 -4.47 8.87 -9.56
CA LEU A 44 -5.67 8.14 -9.97
C LEU A 44 -5.88 6.86 -9.14
N LEU A 45 -4.82 6.11 -8.86
CA LEU A 45 -4.91 4.91 -8.03
C LEU A 45 -5.23 5.22 -6.56
N TYR A 46 -4.71 6.33 -6.02
CA TYR A 46 -5.12 6.84 -4.71
C TYR A 46 -6.61 7.17 -4.68
N MET A 47 -7.14 7.82 -5.72
CA MET A 47 -8.58 8.11 -5.81
C MET A 47 -9.42 6.83 -5.83
N VAL A 48 -8.97 5.78 -6.53
CA VAL A 48 -9.64 4.46 -6.50
C VAL A 48 -9.66 3.88 -5.08
N GLN A 49 -8.54 3.91 -4.37
CA GLN A 49 -8.47 3.44 -2.99
C GLN A 49 -9.43 4.23 -2.08
N ILE A 50 -9.46 5.56 -2.18
CA ILE A 50 -10.37 6.41 -1.41
C ILE A 50 -11.81 6.00 -1.65
N VAL A 51 -12.23 5.86 -2.90
CA VAL A 51 -13.61 5.45 -3.25
C VAL A 51 -13.96 4.09 -2.65
N LEU A 52 -13.07 3.11 -2.77
CA LEU A 52 -13.29 1.75 -2.23
C LEU A 52 -13.36 1.75 -0.70
N PHE A 53 -12.46 2.46 -0.03
CA PHE A 53 -12.44 2.58 1.43
C PHE A 53 -13.67 3.29 1.96
N THR A 54 -14.04 4.42 1.36
CA THR A 54 -15.28 5.13 1.70
C THR A 54 -16.48 4.20 1.55
N TRP A 55 -16.57 3.45 0.45
CA TRP A 55 -17.65 2.48 0.27
C TRP A 55 -17.66 1.40 1.36
N MET A 56 -16.51 0.84 1.72
CA MET A 56 -16.41 -0.19 2.77
C MET A 56 -16.86 0.36 4.13
N PHE A 57 -16.44 1.57 4.49
CA PHE A 57 -16.85 2.19 5.75
C PHE A 57 -18.33 2.61 5.77
N VAL A 58 -18.88 3.06 4.64
CA VAL A 58 -20.33 3.28 4.50
C VAL A 58 -21.13 1.97 4.67
N LYS A 59 -20.53 0.82 4.33
CA LYS A 59 -21.10 -0.51 4.58
C LYS A 59 -20.88 -1.03 6.01
N GLY A 60 -20.34 -0.20 6.91
CA GLY A 60 -20.18 -0.51 8.33
C GLY A 60 -19.03 -1.47 8.63
N TRP A 61 -18.01 -1.52 7.78
CA TRP A 61 -16.84 -2.35 8.05
C TRP A 61 -15.95 -1.70 9.11
N ASP A 62 -15.36 -2.53 9.97
CA ASP A 62 -14.51 -2.04 11.05
C ASP A 62 -13.18 -1.49 10.54
N LEU A 63 -12.83 -0.31 11.02
CA LEU A 63 -11.57 0.36 10.69
C LEU A 63 -10.35 -0.49 11.09
N SER A 64 -10.44 -1.20 12.22
CA SER A 64 -9.39 -2.09 12.70
C SER A 64 -9.08 -3.21 11.71
N VAL A 65 -10.11 -3.84 11.15
CA VAL A 65 -9.99 -4.95 10.20
C VAL A 65 -9.48 -4.46 8.83
N VAL A 66 -10.02 -3.35 8.32
CA VAL A 66 -9.56 -2.79 7.04
C VAL A 66 -8.12 -2.29 7.15
N GLY A 67 -7.78 -1.58 8.23
CA GLY A 67 -6.44 -1.00 8.46
C GLY A 67 -5.35 -2.05 8.70
N SER A 68 -5.67 -3.13 9.42
CA SER A 68 -4.73 -4.24 9.63
C SER A 68 -4.43 -4.96 8.31
N MET A 69 -5.46 -5.31 7.54
CA MET A 69 -5.29 -5.91 6.21
C MET A 69 -4.51 -4.99 5.27
N GLN A 70 -4.82 -3.69 5.27
CA GLN A 70 -4.06 -2.70 4.52
C GLN A 70 -2.58 -2.76 4.85
N THR A 71 -2.22 -2.74 6.12
CA THR A 71 -0.81 -2.72 6.54
C THR A 71 -0.03 -3.90 5.98
N VAL A 72 -0.60 -5.11 6.04
CA VAL A 72 0.03 -6.35 5.53
C VAL A 72 0.19 -6.33 4.02
N PHE A 73 -0.89 -6.09 3.28
CA PHE A 73 -0.84 -6.12 1.82
C PHE A 73 -0.02 -4.97 1.25
N TYR A 74 -0.13 -3.78 1.86
CA TYR A 74 0.65 -2.61 1.49
C TYR A 74 2.15 -2.88 1.65
N ALA A 75 2.57 -3.37 2.82
CA ALA A 75 3.96 -3.69 3.07
C ALA A 75 4.49 -4.70 2.03
N ALA A 76 3.76 -5.78 1.77
CA ALA A 76 4.15 -6.79 0.80
C ALA A 76 4.40 -6.20 -0.61
N VAL A 77 3.49 -5.34 -1.08
CA VAL A 77 3.61 -4.71 -2.41
C VAL A 77 4.74 -3.68 -2.45
N VAL A 78 4.83 -2.79 -1.46
CA VAL A 78 5.84 -1.72 -1.45
C VAL A 78 7.26 -2.28 -1.28
N ILE A 79 7.45 -3.26 -0.39
CA ILE A 79 8.74 -3.93 -0.19
C ILE A 79 9.10 -4.71 -1.46
N GLY A 80 8.15 -5.45 -2.02
CA GLY A 80 8.34 -6.17 -3.28
C GLY A 80 8.73 -5.22 -4.41
N ALA A 81 8.06 -4.09 -4.55
CA ALA A 81 8.39 -3.09 -5.56
C ALA A 81 9.75 -2.43 -5.30
N GLY A 82 10.10 -2.13 -4.04
CA GLY A 82 11.42 -1.66 -3.65
C GLY A 82 12.52 -2.58 -4.16
N TYR A 83 12.38 -3.88 -3.89
CA TYR A 83 13.35 -4.90 -4.31
C TYR A 83 13.35 -5.13 -5.83
N PHE A 84 12.19 -5.39 -6.45
CA PHE A 84 12.11 -5.80 -7.86
C PHE A 84 12.15 -4.64 -8.86
N VAL A 85 11.50 -3.52 -8.56
CA VAL A 85 11.37 -2.36 -9.47
C VAL A 85 12.49 -1.36 -9.25
N PHE A 86 12.81 -1.04 -7.99
CA PHE A 86 13.82 -0.04 -7.65
C PHE A 86 15.19 -0.63 -7.33
N GLN A 87 15.34 -1.97 -7.36
CA GLN A 87 16.59 -2.68 -7.10
C GLN A 87 17.21 -2.31 -5.74
N GLU A 88 16.36 -2.04 -4.76
CA GLU A 88 16.78 -1.68 -3.40
C GLU A 88 17.29 -2.90 -2.66
N ARG A 89 18.41 -2.74 -1.96
CA ARG A 89 18.98 -3.81 -1.15
C ARG A 89 18.29 -3.84 0.21
N LEU A 90 17.68 -4.98 0.52
CA LEU A 90 17.14 -5.23 1.86
C LEU A 90 18.27 -5.68 2.79
N ASN A 91 18.52 -4.89 3.84
CA ASN A 91 19.42 -5.29 4.91
C ASN A 91 18.73 -6.36 5.79
N PRO A 92 19.45 -7.38 6.30
CA PRO A 92 18.95 -8.30 7.31
C PRO A 92 18.10 -7.67 8.43
N ALA A 93 18.48 -6.49 8.94
CA ALA A 93 17.70 -5.78 9.96
C ALA A 93 16.30 -5.35 9.47
N GLN A 94 16.20 -4.93 8.20
CA GLN A 94 14.91 -4.59 7.58
C GLN A 94 14.04 -5.83 7.43
N ILE A 95 14.62 -6.96 7.05
CA ILE A 95 13.89 -8.24 6.94
C ILE A 95 13.31 -8.66 8.29
N VAL A 96 14.09 -8.56 9.37
CA VAL A 96 13.59 -8.83 10.74
C VAL A 96 12.46 -7.87 11.10
N GLY A 97 12.62 -6.58 10.82
CA GLY A 97 11.58 -5.57 11.07
C GLY A 97 10.28 -5.86 10.30
N ILE A 98 10.37 -6.26 9.04
CA ILE A 98 9.23 -6.65 8.19
C ILE A 98 8.52 -7.87 8.79
N SER A 99 9.27 -8.90 9.19
CA SER A 99 8.72 -10.11 9.81
C SER A 99 7.99 -9.79 11.12
N LEU A 100 8.57 -8.95 11.97
CA LEU A 100 7.93 -8.50 13.22
C LEU A 100 6.67 -7.69 12.96
N ALA A 101 6.68 -6.80 11.96
CA ALA A 101 5.50 -6.04 11.57
C ALA A 101 4.37 -6.97 11.09
N PHE A 102 4.69 -7.98 10.28
CA PHE A 102 3.73 -8.99 9.84
C PHE A 102 3.12 -9.76 11.02
N LEU A 103 3.96 -10.22 11.96
CA LEU A 103 3.50 -10.91 13.17
C LEU A 103 2.58 -10.01 14.02
N GLY A 104 2.96 -8.74 14.19
CA GLY A 104 2.12 -7.76 14.90
C GLY A 104 0.74 -7.65 14.30
N VAL A 105 0.63 -7.54 12.98
CA VAL A 105 -0.67 -7.47 12.29
C VAL A 105 -1.47 -8.76 12.42
N VAL A 106 -0.83 -9.93 12.30
CA VAL A 106 -1.51 -11.22 12.49
C VAL A 106 -2.09 -11.32 13.90
N ILE A 107 -1.32 -10.94 14.92
CA ILE A 107 -1.78 -10.90 16.31
C ILE A 107 -2.98 -9.95 16.44
N THR A 108 -2.86 -8.70 15.99
CA THR A 108 -3.95 -7.72 16.10
C THR A 108 -5.23 -8.20 15.42
N ASN A 109 -5.12 -8.84 14.25
CA ASN A 109 -6.28 -9.38 13.55
C ASN A 109 -6.93 -10.55 14.30
N VAL A 110 -6.14 -11.53 14.75
CA VAL A 110 -6.64 -12.72 15.47
C VAL A 110 -7.32 -12.35 16.79
N PHE A 111 -6.86 -11.31 17.48
CA PHE A 111 -7.48 -10.84 18.74
C PHE A 111 -8.62 -9.83 18.53
N SER A 112 -8.83 -9.35 17.31
CA SER A 112 -9.93 -8.41 16.96
C SER A 112 -11.16 -9.09 16.34
N SER A 113 -11.02 -10.34 15.91
CA SER A 113 -12.08 -11.21 15.38
C SER A 113 -12.71 -12.09 16.46
#